data_AF-A0A0N5DAT2-F1
#
_entry.id   AF-A0A0N5DAT2-F1
#
_cell.length_a   1.000
_cell.length_b   1.000
_cell.length_c   1.000
_cell.angle_alpha   90.00
_cell.angle_beta   90.00
_cell.angle_gamma   90.00
#
_symmetry.space_group_name_H-M   'P 1'
#
loop_
_entity.id
_entity.type
_entity.pdbx_description
1 polymer ?
#
loop_
_entity_poly.entity_id
_entity_poly.type
_entity_poly.pdbx_seq_one_letter_code
_entity_poly.pdbx_strand_id
1 'polypeptide(L)'
;MEQEQSKQMFRKNKISVAEKQFRDKVFEKRESLLTILLLKTDILCVRNMFLAAFVLLFLKTIFEDTINYGNPFNHLWLTAWNFKQLPITMLSWAVLFSSTLLIHYTLRIWSKMSCRTMKRDSLILIVFYIIYLLAFFSFGIKFTLMMELECACAFIIGCESTRFAMKVHSFVREIYPLVIALKAQVDKNAYNKEEAEYATNENSSKKFPTLSQYVYFLFCPSLVYRQSYPRNSSCNWKKVRNYATQILLTLYFVNLVFVQMILPRFMIVDLTTVSLSDIISNVLASVLPGMLCLISLFYGLLHCWLNMFAELLRYADRQFYLNWWSAKSMAEYYRFWNLVVYEWLYAYVYKDISLLIGGKKGVIVAQTLVFFLSSAFHEYWLGLAFRMFYPVLFTLYFVFGGNFFNI
;
A
#
# COMPACT_ATOMS: atom_id res chain seq x y z
N MET A 1 42.80 -18.66 14.79
CA MET A 1 41.48 -19.31 14.57
C MET A 1 40.50 -19.02 15.71
N GLU A 2 40.82 -19.23 16.98
CA GLU A 2 39.89 -19.02 18.11
C GLU A 2 39.37 -17.58 18.27
N GLN A 3 40.22 -16.56 18.07
CA GLN A 3 39.77 -15.16 18.14
C GLN A 3 38.78 -14.78 17.03
N GLU A 4 38.85 -15.44 15.88
CA GLU A 4 37.98 -15.18 14.74
C GLU A 4 36.63 -15.90 14.90
N GLN A 5 36.66 -17.12 15.45
CA GLN A 5 35.46 -17.85 15.88
C GLN A 5 34.73 -17.14 17.02
N SER A 6 35.46 -16.59 18.01
CA SER A 6 34.89 -15.78 19.09
C SER A 6 34.21 -14.52 18.54
N LYS A 7 34.88 -13.76 17.65
CA LYS A 7 34.27 -12.59 16.99
C LYS A 7 33.03 -12.93 16.16
N GLN A 8 33.03 -14.08 15.47
CA GLN A 8 31.84 -14.57 14.75
C GLN A 8 30.70 -14.97 15.69
N MET A 9 31.01 -15.61 16.82
CA MET A 9 30.03 -16.02 17.82
C MET A 9 29.41 -14.81 18.53
N PHE A 10 30.22 -13.79 18.87
CA PHE A 10 29.73 -12.50 19.40
C PHE A 10 28.87 -11.72 18.39
N ARG A 11 29.23 -11.74 17.09
CA ARG A 11 28.38 -11.15 16.04
C ARG A 11 27.05 -11.89 15.90
N LYS A 12 27.06 -13.23 15.87
CA LYS A 12 25.84 -14.05 15.84
C LYS A 12 24.94 -13.80 17.05
N ASN A 13 25.51 -13.70 18.26
CA ASN A 13 24.75 -13.41 19.47
C ASN A 13 24.16 -11.99 19.47
N LYS A 14 24.88 -10.97 18.99
CA LYS A 14 24.31 -9.63 18.83
C LYS A 14 23.18 -9.58 17.79
N ILE A 15 23.31 -10.31 16.68
CA ILE A 15 22.26 -10.44 15.66
C ILE A 15 21.03 -11.15 16.25
N SER A 16 21.21 -12.25 16.99
CA SER A 16 20.07 -12.99 17.57
C SER A 16 19.36 -12.21 18.68
N VAL A 17 20.09 -11.41 19.48
CA VAL A 17 19.48 -10.52 20.48
C VAL A 17 18.74 -9.35 19.82
N ALA A 18 19.28 -8.78 18.74
CA ALA A 18 18.60 -7.76 17.96
C ALA A 18 17.35 -8.31 17.24
N GLU A 19 17.43 -9.53 16.68
CA GLU A 19 16.28 -10.22 16.09
C GLU A 19 15.18 -10.53 17.11
N LYS A 20 15.53 -10.84 18.37
CA LYS A 20 14.54 -10.98 19.46
C LYS A 20 13.82 -9.68 19.82
N GLN A 21 14.39 -8.51 19.48
CA GLN A 21 13.77 -7.20 19.74
C GLN A 21 12.71 -6.81 18.69
N PHE A 22 12.82 -7.32 17.45
CA PHE A 22 11.89 -7.01 16.37
C PHE A 22 10.88 -8.15 16.18
N ARG A 23 9.59 -7.83 16.21
CA ARG A 23 8.53 -8.84 16.04
C ARG A 23 8.14 -8.96 14.58
N ASP A 24 8.22 -10.16 14.03
CA ASP A 24 7.70 -10.43 12.70
C ASP A 24 6.18 -10.54 12.70
N LYS A 25 5.56 -10.16 11.57
CA LYS A 25 4.12 -10.30 11.38
C LYS A 25 3.72 -11.77 11.41
N VAL A 26 2.80 -12.10 12.32
CA VAL A 26 2.11 -13.39 12.37
C VAL A 26 0.73 -13.22 11.75
N PHE A 27 0.43 -14.02 10.74
CA PHE A 27 -0.87 -13.98 10.06
C PHE A 27 -1.84 -14.93 10.76
N GLU A 28 -2.94 -14.39 11.26
CA GLU A 28 -3.96 -15.11 12.02
C GLU A 28 -5.32 -14.98 11.36
N LYS A 29 -6.20 -15.97 11.57
CA LYS A 29 -7.59 -15.89 11.09
C LYS A 29 -8.38 -14.96 12.00
N ARG A 30 -8.72 -13.77 11.51
CA ARG A 30 -9.46 -12.73 12.25
C ARG A 30 -10.27 -11.84 11.31
N GLU A 31 -11.42 -11.38 11.77
CA GLU A 31 -12.27 -10.42 11.03
C GLU A 31 -11.82 -8.98 11.26
N SER A 32 -12.16 -8.06 10.35
CA SER A 32 -11.86 -6.64 10.55
C SER A 32 -12.60 -6.08 11.75
N LEU A 33 -11.94 -5.18 12.48
CA LEU A 33 -12.49 -4.56 13.69
C LEU A 33 -13.86 -3.92 13.46
N LEU A 34 -14.03 -3.15 12.38
CA LEU A 34 -15.30 -2.47 12.11
C LEU A 34 -16.42 -3.46 11.75
N THR A 35 -16.12 -4.62 11.16
CA THR A 35 -17.12 -5.68 10.90
C THR A 35 -17.73 -6.17 12.22
N ILE A 36 -16.89 -6.33 13.26
CA ILE A 36 -17.32 -6.75 14.59
C ILE A 36 -18.07 -5.62 15.30
N LEU A 37 -17.53 -4.40 15.21
CA LEU A 37 -18.08 -3.24 15.90
C LEU A 37 -19.42 -2.77 15.34
N LEU A 38 -19.66 -2.88 14.04
CA LEU A 38 -20.93 -2.51 13.40
C LEU A 38 -22.10 -3.44 13.78
N LEU A 39 -21.84 -4.55 14.48
CA LEU A 39 -22.87 -5.39 15.08
C LEU A 39 -23.35 -4.85 16.42
N LYS A 40 -22.59 -3.95 17.07
CA LYS A 40 -22.96 -3.33 18.33
C LYS A 40 -23.88 -2.13 18.08
N THR A 41 -24.85 -1.93 18.97
CA THR A 41 -25.91 -0.91 18.87
C THR A 41 -25.37 0.53 18.73
N ASP A 42 -24.28 0.86 19.42
CA ASP A 42 -23.80 2.25 19.47
C ASP A 42 -23.23 2.71 18.12
N ILE A 43 -22.44 1.86 17.47
CA ILE A 43 -21.78 2.18 16.18
C ILE A 43 -22.78 1.99 15.03
N LEU A 44 -23.79 1.14 15.22
CA LEU A 44 -24.92 1.04 14.30
C LEU A 44 -25.65 2.38 14.14
N CYS A 45 -25.82 3.14 15.22
CA CYS A 45 -26.41 4.49 15.17
C CYS A 45 -25.59 5.41 14.25
N VAL A 46 -24.26 5.45 14.44
CA VAL A 46 -23.35 6.24 13.61
C VAL A 46 -23.47 5.86 12.13
N ARG A 47 -23.50 4.57 11.80
CA ARG A 47 -23.73 4.11 10.42
C ARG A 47 -25.05 4.66 9.85
N ASN A 48 -26.12 4.59 10.62
CA ASN A 48 -27.42 5.07 10.19
C ASN A 48 -27.44 6.59 9.99
N MET A 49 -26.70 7.36 10.80
CA MET A 49 -26.53 8.80 10.60
C MET A 49 -25.82 9.12 9.28
N PHE A 50 -24.73 8.40 8.95
CA PHE A 50 -24.05 8.56 7.66
C PHE A 50 -24.96 8.19 6.48
N LEU A 51 -25.76 7.14 6.61
CA LEU A 51 -26.74 6.76 5.58
C LEU A 51 -27.84 7.83 5.43
N ALA A 52 -28.34 8.39 6.53
CA ALA A 52 -29.33 9.47 6.49
C ALA A 52 -28.74 10.72 5.83
N ALA A 53 -27.51 11.10 6.18
CA ALA A 53 -26.81 12.22 5.54
C ALA A 53 -26.63 11.99 4.04
N PHE A 54 -26.25 10.77 3.62
CA PHE A 54 -26.18 10.40 2.20
C PHE A 54 -27.53 10.57 1.50
N VAL A 55 -28.61 10.06 2.07
CA VAL A 55 -29.95 10.17 1.48
C VAL A 55 -30.39 11.62 1.36
N LEU A 56 -30.18 12.44 2.38
CA LEU A 56 -30.55 13.86 2.35
C LEU A 56 -29.75 14.64 1.29
N LEU A 57 -28.43 14.43 1.23
CA LEU A 57 -27.58 15.04 0.20
C LEU A 57 -27.99 14.59 -1.20
N PHE A 58 -28.27 13.30 -1.38
CA PHE A 58 -28.73 12.73 -2.64
C PHE A 58 -30.05 13.35 -3.11
N LEU A 59 -31.06 13.40 -2.24
CA LEU A 59 -32.36 13.99 -2.54
C LEU A 59 -32.24 15.47 -2.89
N LYS A 60 -31.44 16.22 -2.12
CA LYS A 60 -31.17 17.64 -2.39
C LYS A 60 -30.56 17.83 -3.78
N THR A 61 -29.51 17.08 -4.13
CA THR A 61 -28.86 17.22 -5.44
C THR A 61 -29.79 16.80 -6.57
N ILE A 62 -30.54 15.71 -6.45
CA ILE A 62 -31.51 15.32 -7.49
C ILE A 62 -32.52 16.44 -7.73
N PHE A 63 -33.03 17.04 -6.66
CA PHE A 63 -33.98 18.13 -6.76
C PHE A 63 -33.37 19.35 -7.47
N GLU A 64 -32.19 19.80 -7.03
CA GLU A 64 -31.46 20.92 -7.64
C GLU A 64 -31.14 20.65 -9.12
N ASP A 65 -30.69 19.44 -9.44
CA ASP A 65 -30.33 19.05 -10.79
C ASP A 65 -31.55 18.98 -11.73
N THR A 66 -32.67 18.45 -11.23
CA THR A 66 -33.92 18.38 -12.00
C THR A 66 -34.45 19.78 -12.31
N ILE A 67 -34.38 20.70 -11.35
CA ILE A 67 -34.88 22.07 -11.53
C ILE A 67 -33.97 22.89 -12.44
N ASN A 68 -32.66 22.84 -12.20
CA ASN A 68 -31.73 23.73 -12.89
C ASN A 68 -31.31 23.23 -14.28
N TYR A 69 -31.23 21.90 -14.46
CA TYR A 69 -30.68 21.29 -15.68
C TYR A 69 -31.67 20.36 -16.40
N GLY A 70 -32.85 20.09 -15.84
CA GLY A 70 -33.83 19.16 -16.40
C GLY A 70 -33.40 17.68 -16.39
N ASN A 71 -32.24 17.35 -15.80
CA ASN A 71 -31.71 15.99 -15.69
C ASN A 71 -31.33 15.70 -14.23
N PRO A 72 -31.97 14.75 -13.53
CA PRO A 72 -31.73 14.46 -12.11
C PRO A 72 -30.31 13.95 -11.80
N PHE A 73 -29.54 13.54 -12.80
CA PHE A 73 -28.21 12.95 -12.63
C PHE A 73 -27.07 13.81 -13.19
N ASN A 74 -27.31 15.11 -13.38
CA ASN A 74 -26.30 16.02 -13.95
C ASN A 74 -24.99 16.03 -13.14
N HIS A 75 -25.07 16.02 -11.81
CA HIS A 75 -23.93 15.98 -10.89
C HIS A 75 -22.96 14.79 -11.05
N LEU A 76 -23.32 13.75 -11.82
CA LEU A 76 -22.41 12.64 -12.15
C LEU A 76 -21.33 13.02 -13.17
N TRP A 77 -21.44 14.20 -13.79
CA TRP A 77 -20.44 14.71 -14.74
C TRP A 77 -19.02 14.70 -14.14
N LEU A 78 -18.88 15.01 -12.85
CA LEU A 78 -17.58 15.08 -12.18
C LEU A 78 -16.93 13.69 -12.09
N THR A 79 -17.71 12.66 -11.80
CA THR A 79 -17.24 11.28 -11.81
C THR A 79 -16.90 10.84 -13.24
N ALA A 80 -17.78 11.13 -14.20
CA ALA A 80 -17.55 10.78 -15.61
C ALA A 80 -16.27 11.44 -16.16
N TRP A 81 -16.04 12.71 -15.81
CA TRP A 81 -14.85 13.46 -16.18
C TRP A 81 -13.59 12.81 -15.59
N ASN A 82 -13.58 12.53 -14.27
CA ASN A 82 -12.43 11.91 -13.60
C ASN A 82 -12.04 10.53 -14.16
N PHE A 83 -13.00 9.76 -14.68
CA PHE A 83 -12.79 8.41 -15.23
C PHE A 83 -12.84 8.32 -16.75
N LYS A 84 -12.81 9.46 -17.46
CA LYS A 84 -12.92 9.53 -18.93
C LYS A 84 -11.92 8.62 -19.65
N GLN A 85 -10.70 8.51 -19.15
CA GLN A 85 -9.60 7.74 -19.77
C GLN A 85 -9.36 6.37 -19.12
N LEU A 86 -10.33 5.85 -18.35
CA LEU A 86 -10.18 4.60 -17.61
C LEU A 86 -9.70 3.40 -18.47
N PRO A 87 -10.17 3.17 -19.71
CA PRO A 87 -9.68 2.05 -20.52
C PRO A 87 -8.17 2.10 -20.80
N ILE A 88 -7.66 3.30 -21.11
CA ILE A 88 -6.23 3.52 -21.37
C ILE A 88 -5.42 3.37 -20.08
N THR A 89 -5.97 3.85 -18.95
CA THR A 89 -5.40 3.63 -17.62
C THR A 89 -5.30 2.14 -17.28
N MET A 90 -6.32 1.34 -17.61
CA MET A 90 -6.31 -0.11 -17.36
C MET A 90 -5.31 -0.84 -18.26
N LEU A 91 -5.09 -0.37 -19.49
CA LEU A 91 -4.03 -0.90 -20.35
C LEU A 91 -2.64 -0.67 -19.73
N SER A 92 -2.37 0.55 -19.27
CA SER A 92 -1.10 0.86 -18.59
C SER A 92 -0.93 0.05 -17.30
N TRP A 93 -2.00 -0.09 -16.52
CA TRP A 93 -2.02 -0.96 -15.36
C TRP A 93 -1.67 -2.41 -15.71
N ALA A 94 -2.21 -2.94 -16.81
CA ALA A 94 -1.92 -4.30 -17.26
C ALA A 94 -0.45 -4.46 -17.70
N VAL A 95 0.14 -3.44 -18.31
CA VAL A 95 1.57 -3.41 -18.65
C VAL A 95 2.43 -3.41 -17.39
N LEU A 96 2.13 -2.53 -16.43
CA LEU A 96 2.81 -2.48 -15.13
C LEU A 96 2.71 -3.84 -14.42
N PHE A 97 1.50 -4.41 -14.32
CA PHE A 97 1.26 -5.73 -13.73
C PHE A 97 2.07 -6.82 -14.42
N SER A 98 2.03 -6.89 -15.75
CA SER A 98 2.76 -7.90 -16.53
C SER A 98 4.26 -7.80 -16.31
N SER A 99 4.79 -6.58 -16.19
CA SER A 99 6.22 -6.37 -15.89
C SER A 99 6.64 -6.97 -14.55
N THR A 100 5.75 -6.99 -13.54
CA THR A 100 6.07 -7.58 -12.22
C THR A 100 6.23 -9.10 -12.31
N LEU A 101 5.55 -9.76 -13.25
CA LEU A 101 5.69 -11.20 -13.46
C LEU A 101 7.09 -11.58 -13.95
N LEU A 102 7.77 -10.67 -14.68
CA LEU A 102 9.15 -10.88 -15.13
C LEU A 102 10.10 -11.11 -13.95
N ILE A 103 9.90 -10.38 -12.83
CA ILE A 103 10.74 -10.52 -11.64
C ILE A 103 10.71 -11.94 -11.06
N HIS A 104 9.53 -12.57 -11.05
CA HIS A 104 9.39 -13.95 -10.61
C HIS A 104 10.23 -14.91 -11.46
N TYR A 105 10.15 -14.77 -12.79
CA TYR A 105 10.91 -15.60 -13.72
C TYR A 105 12.41 -15.33 -13.62
N THR A 106 12.83 -14.06 -13.55
CA THR A 106 14.23 -13.68 -13.41
C THR A 106 14.85 -14.29 -12.15
N LEU A 107 14.19 -14.19 -11.00
CA LEU A 107 14.69 -14.80 -9.76
C LEU A 107 14.75 -16.33 -9.82
N ARG A 108 13.76 -16.97 -10.47
CA ARG A 108 13.72 -18.43 -10.65
C ARG A 108 14.83 -18.93 -11.59
N ILE A 109 15.13 -18.19 -12.64
CA ILE A 109 16.24 -18.50 -13.54
C ILE A 109 17.56 -18.28 -12.80
N TRP A 110 17.70 -17.12 -12.14
CA TRP A 110 18.90 -16.76 -11.41
C TRP A 110 19.25 -17.76 -10.29
N SER A 111 18.24 -18.35 -9.64
CA SER A 111 18.43 -19.40 -8.62
C SER A 111 19.06 -20.69 -9.16
N LYS A 112 18.94 -20.94 -10.46
CA LYS A 112 19.44 -22.16 -11.13
C LYS A 112 20.76 -21.95 -11.85
N MET A 113 21.17 -20.69 -12.07
CA MET A 113 22.44 -20.40 -12.75
C MET A 113 23.61 -20.68 -11.81
N SER A 114 24.60 -21.45 -12.27
CA SER A 114 25.86 -21.66 -11.53
C SER A 114 26.65 -20.35 -11.42
N CYS A 115 27.39 -20.17 -10.33
CA CYS A 115 28.15 -18.94 -10.11
C CYS A 115 29.56 -19.21 -9.59
N ARG A 116 30.50 -18.38 -10.06
CA ARG A 116 31.90 -18.41 -9.63
C ARG A 116 32.15 -17.61 -8.35
N THR A 117 31.42 -16.51 -8.11
CA THR A 117 31.55 -15.68 -6.90
C THR A 117 30.20 -15.06 -6.49
N MET A 118 29.60 -15.59 -5.41
CA MET A 118 28.28 -15.17 -4.89
C MET A 118 28.12 -13.65 -4.74
N LYS A 119 29.13 -12.95 -4.21
CA LYS A 119 29.05 -11.50 -3.96
C LYS A 119 28.86 -10.68 -5.23
N ARG A 120 29.54 -11.05 -6.32
CA ARG A 120 29.48 -10.33 -7.59
C ARG A 120 28.11 -10.53 -8.25
N ASP A 121 27.61 -11.76 -8.26
CA ASP A 121 26.29 -12.06 -8.81
C ASP A 121 25.16 -11.38 -8.04
N SER A 122 25.25 -11.35 -6.71
CA SER A 122 24.31 -10.62 -5.85
C SER A 122 24.30 -9.12 -6.17
N LEU A 123 25.48 -8.52 -6.38
CA LEU A 123 25.58 -7.10 -6.75
C LEU A 123 24.93 -6.83 -8.11
N ILE A 124 25.17 -7.70 -9.10
CA ILE A 124 24.56 -7.60 -10.44
C ILE A 124 23.03 -7.65 -10.34
N LEU A 125 22.49 -8.58 -9.56
CA LEU A 125 21.04 -8.68 -9.34
C LEU A 125 20.46 -7.40 -8.71
N ILE A 126 21.15 -6.83 -7.71
CA ILE A 126 20.71 -5.59 -7.05
C ILE A 126 20.73 -4.42 -8.05
N VAL A 127 21.76 -4.29 -8.89
CA VAL A 127 21.83 -3.25 -9.91
C VAL A 127 20.68 -3.37 -10.91
N PHE A 128 20.42 -4.58 -11.44
CA PHE A 128 19.29 -4.80 -12.33
C PHE A 128 17.94 -4.52 -11.66
N TYR A 129 17.80 -4.87 -10.39
CA TYR A 129 16.59 -4.59 -9.61
C TYR A 129 16.34 -3.08 -9.44
N ILE A 130 17.39 -2.30 -9.14
CA ILE A 130 17.29 -0.84 -9.03
C ILE A 130 16.93 -0.22 -10.39
N ILE A 131 17.58 -0.65 -11.47
CA ILE A 131 17.27 -0.19 -12.82
C ILE A 131 15.82 -0.50 -13.18
N TYR A 132 15.34 -1.71 -12.85
CA TYR A 132 13.94 -2.08 -13.06
C TYR A 132 12.98 -1.15 -12.31
N LEU A 133 13.21 -0.88 -11.01
CA LEU A 133 12.35 0.01 -10.24
C LEU A 133 12.35 1.44 -10.81
N LEU A 134 13.51 1.97 -11.19
CA LEU A 134 13.61 3.30 -11.80
C LEU A 134 12.85 3.36 -13.12
N ALA A 135 13.01 2.35 -13.99
CA ALA A 135 12.27 2.26 -15.24
C ALA A 135 10.75 2.10 -15.00
N PHE A 136 10.37 1.33 -13.98
CA PHE A 136 8.97 1.08 -13.61
C PHE A 136 8.24 2.36 -13.20
N PHE A 137 8.82 3.16 -12.28
CA PHE A 137 8.23 4.44 -11.90
C PHE A 137 8.30 5.49 -13.01
N SER A 138 9.42 5.54 -13.75
CA SER A 138 9.58 6.47 -14.88
C SER A 138 8.54 6.22 -15.96
N PHE A 139 8.22 4.95 -16.25
CA PHE A 139 7.14 4.59 -17.16
C PHE A 139 5.78 5.11 -16.66
N GLY A 140 5.42 4.90 -15.39
CA GLY A 140 4.16 5.37 -14.83
C GLY A 140 4.01 6.89 -14.88
N ILE A 141 5.08 7.63 -14.57
CA ILE A 141 5.11 9.10 -14.65
C ILE A 141 4.96 9.55 -16.10
N LYS A 142 5.83 9.05 -16.99
CA LYS A 142 5.83 9.44 -18.40
C LYS A 142 4.49 9.13 -19.07
N PHE A 143 3.90 7.98 -18.80
CA PHE A 143 2.60 7.59 -19.32
C PHE A 143 1.50 8.56 -18.89
N THR A 144 1.47 8.93 -17.60
CA THR A 144 0.46 9.84 -17.06
C THR A 144 0.55 11.23 -17.69
N LEU A 145 1.77 11.74 -17.87
CA LEU A 145 2.01 13.06 -18.47
C LEU A 145 1.74 13.05 -19.98
N MET A 146 2.15 12.02 -20.70
CA MET A 146 1.93 11.92 -22.16
C MET A 146 0.47 11.74 -22.53
N MET A 147 -0.28 10.94 -21.77
CA MET A 147 -1.69 10.69 -22.03
C MET A 147 -2.61 11.75 -21.42
N GLU A 148 -2.04 12.73 -20.71
CA GLU A 148 -2.78 13.76 -19.98
C GLU A 148 -3.93 13.15 -19.17
N LEU A 149 -3.60 12.22 -18.26
CA LEU A 149 -4.61 11.50 -17.48
C LEU A 149 -5.32 12.40 -16.46
N GLU A 150 -6.65 12.33 -16.41
CA GLU A 150 -7.45 13.02 -15.40
C GLU A 150 -7.11 12.57 -13.96
N CYS A 151 -7.44 13.42 -12.98
CA CYS A 151 -6.96 13.30 -11.59
C CYS A 151 -7.13 11.88 -11.00
N ALA A 152 -8.33 11.29 -11.08
CA ALA A 152 -8.57 9.95 -10.53
C ALA A 152 -7.77 8.86 -11.28
N CYS A 153 -7.69 8.92 -12.62
CA CYS A 153 -6.91 7.98 -13.42
C CYS A 153 -5.41 8.07 -13.14
N ALA A 154 -4.88 9.28 -13.03
CA ALA A 154 -3.49 9.53 -12.65
C ALA A 154 -3.19 9.01 -11.23
N PHE A 155 -4.12 9.24 -10.29
CA PHE A 155 -4.02 8.72 -8.92
C PHE A 155 -4.01 7.18 -8.88
N ILE A 156 -4.84 6.52 -9.71
CA ILE A 156 -4.81 5.05 -9.85
C ILE A 156 -3.41 4.56 -10.27
N ILE A 157 -2.80 5.16 -11.29
CA ILE A 157 -1.45 4.77 -11.74
C ILE A 157 -0.41 5.01 -10.64
N GLY A 158 -0.48 6.16 -9.95
CA GLY A 158 0.40 6.49 -8.84
C GLY A 158 0.30 5.47 -7.70
N CYS A 159 -0.90 5.20 -7.20
CA CYS A 159 -1.09 4.24 -6.10
C CYS A 159 -0.78 2.80 -6.51
N GLU A 160 -1.19 2.36 -7.70
CA GLU A 160 -0.95 0.98 -8.16
C GLU A 160 0.53 0.73 -8.47
N SER A 161 1.25 1.72 -9.03
CA SER A 161 2.70 1.61 -9.21
C SER A 161 3.42 1.48 -7.86
N THR A 162 3.08 2.30 -6.86
CA THR A 162 3.63 2.16 -5.51
C THR A 162 3.28 0.79 -4.89
N ARG A 163 2.01 0.34 -5.01
CA ARG A 163 1.55 -0.96 -4.51
C ARG A 163 2.34 -2.11 -5.13
N PHE A 164 2.52 -2.10 -6.45
CA PHE A 164 3.31 -3.10 -7.15
C PHE A 164 4.78 -3.06 -6.73
N ALA A 165 5.40 -1.89 -6.65
CA ALA A 165 6.78 -1.76 -6.21
C ALA A 165 7.00 -2.31 -4.78
N MET A 166 6.08 -2.00 -3.85
CA MET A 166 6.11 -2.53 -2.48
C MET A 166 6.00 -4.06 -2.45
N LYS A 167 5.07 -4.63 -3.24
CA LYS A 167 4.91 -6.09 -3.33
C LYS A 167 6.11 -6.77 -3.98
N VAL A 168 6.63 -6.21 -5.07
CA VAL A 168 7.84 -6.72 -5.73
C VAL A 168 9.01 -6.71 -4.74
N HIS A 169 9.22 -5.59 -4.02
CA HIS A 169 10.28 -5.49 -3.03
C HIS A 169 10.13 -6.53 -1.92
N SER A 170 8.92 -6.69 -1.37
CA SER A 170 8.63 -7.69 -0.35
C SER A 170 8.92 -9.10 -0.84
N PHE A 171 8.49 -9.45 -2.06
CA PHE A 171 8.76 -10.77 -2.65
C PHE A 171 10.27 -11.00 -2.83
N VAL A 172 10.97 -10.04 -3.45
CA VAL A 172 12.43 -10.13 -3.65
C VAL A 172 13.14 -10.30 -2.32
N ARG A 173 12.84 -9.47 -1.32
CA ARG A 173 13.52 -9.45 -0.03
C ARG A 173 13.35 -10.75 0.77
N GLU A 174 12.15 -11.33 0.74
CA GLU A 174 11.80 -12.58 1.44
C GLU A 174 12.33 -13.83 0.72
N ILE A 175 12.34 -13.82 -0.61
CA ILE A 175 12.81 -14.96 -1.42
C ILE A 175 14.34 -14.94 -1.60
N TYR A 176 14.99 -13.79 -1.48
CA TYR A 176 16.43 -13.65 -1.69
C TYR A 176 17.29 -14.62 -0.85
N PRO A 177 17.07 -14.82 0.46
CA PRO A 177 17.82 -15.81 1.25
C PRO A 177 17.63 -17.25 0.74
N LEU A 178 16.40 -17.60 0.35
CA LEU A 178 16.10 -18.91 -0.23
C LEU A 178 16.83 -19.10 -1.56
N VAL A 179 16.86 -18.07 -2.40
CA VAL A 179 17.52 -18.14 -3.70
C VAL A 179 19.04 -18.32 -3.56
N ILE A 180 19.68 -17.60 -2.63
CA ILE A 180 21.11 -17.82 -2.34
C ILE A 180 21.35 -19.27 -1.90
N ALA A 181 20.50 -19.81 -1.03
CA ALA A 181 20.64 -21.18 -0.55
C ALA A 181 20.49 -22.20 -1.69
N LEU A 182 19.51 -22.03 -2.58
CA LEU A 182 19.33 -22.89 -3.75
C LEU A 182 20.50 -22.81 -4.73
N LYS A 183 20.99 -21.60 -4.99
CA LYS A 183 22.13 -21.36 -5.88
C LYS A 183 23.40 -22.03 -5.34
N ALA A 184 23.66 -21.90 -4.03
CA ALA A 184 24.79 -22.56 -3.38
C ALA A 184 24.69 -24.09 -3.42
N GLN A 185 23.49 -24.67 -3.43
CA GLN A 185 23.29 -26.11 -3.63
C GLN A 185 23.60 -26.53 -5.08
N VAL A 186 23.17 -25.74 -6.06
CA VAL A 186 23.51 -26.00 -7.48
C VAL A 186 25.02 -26.00 -7.70
N ASP A 187 25.73 -25.03 -7.11
CA ASP A 187 27.19 -24.97 -7.21
C ASP A 187 27.89 -26.17 -6.55
N LYS A 188 27.35 -26.68 -5.42
CA LYS A 188 27.86 -27.92 -4.78
C LYS A 188 27.61 -29.16 -5.64
N ASN A 189 26.40 -29.31 -6.18
CA ASN A 189 26.04 -30.46 -7.02
C ASN A 189 26.79 -30.45 -8.37
N ALA A 190 27.19 -29.28 -8.87
CA ALA A 190 28.03 -29.15 -10.05
C ALA A 190 29.47 -29.67 -9.82
N TYR A 191 29.96 -29.61 -8.57
CA TYR A 191 31.30 -30.09 -8.18
C TYR A 191 31.30 -31.55 -7.71
N ASN A 192 30.28 -31.99 -6.95
CA ASN A 192 30.17 -33.35 -6.42
C ASN A 192 28.92 -34.07 -6.98
N LYS A 193 29.09 -34.87 -8.03
CA LYS A 193 27.99 -35.62 -8.67
C LYS A 193 27.42 -36.77 -7.80
N GLU A 194 28.24 -37.41 -6.97
CA GLU A 194 27.82 -38.56 -6.15
C GLU A 194 26.98 -38.17 -4.91
N GLU A 195 27.23 -37.01 -4.28
CA GLU A 195 26.42 -36.51 -3.14
C GLU A 195 25.07 -35.91 -3.59
N ALA A 196 24.93 -35.52 -4.86
CA ALA A 196 23.74 -34.89 -5.40
C ALA A 196 22.52 -35.82 -5.43
N GLU A 197 22.74 -37.14 -5.51
CA GLU A 197 21.69 -38.17 -5.61
C GLU A 197 21.09 -38.54 -4.24
N TYR A 198 21.83 -38.31 -3.14
CA TYR A 198 21.33 -38.48 -1.76
C TYR A 198 20.61 -37.22 -1.24
N ALA A 199 21.06 -36.02 -1.61
CA ALA A 199 20.52 -34.74 -1.13
C ALA A 199 19.10 -34.40 -1.67
N THR A 200 18.64 -35.07 -2.72
CA THR A 200 17.31 -34.91 -3.33
C THR A 200 16.18 -35.45 -2.46
N ASN A 201 16.45 -36.43 -1.57
CA ASN A 201 15.42 -37.09 -0.75
C ASN A 201 15.11 -36.36 0.57
N GLU A 202 16.06 -35.65 1.18
CA GLU A 202 15.82 -34.89 2.43
C GLU A 202 15.30 -33.45 2.22
N ASN A 203 15.53 -32.85 1.04
CA ASN A 203 15.33 -31.41 0.79
C ASN A 203 13.99 -31.01 0.17
N SER A 204 12.95 -31.83 0.30
CA SER A 204 11.61 -31.51 -0.22
C SER A 204 11.00 -30.21 0.36
N SER A 205 11.59 -29.64 1.42
CA SER A 205 11.08 -28.52 2.21
C SER A 205 11.39 -27.11 1.68
N LYS A 206 12.33 -26.91 0.75
CA LYS A 206 12.74 -25.57 0.26
C LYS A 206 12.49 -25.36 -1.23
N LYS A 207 11.22 -25.49 -1.63
CA LYS A 207 10.81 -25.27 -3.03
C LYS A 207 10.66 -23.77 -3.33
N PHE A 208 11.19 -23.34 -4.49
CA PHE A 208 10.93 -21.99 -5.01
C PHE A 208 9.42 -21.79 -5.20
N PRO A 209 8.84 -20.63 -4.84
CA PRO A 209 7.41 -20.41 -4.92
C PRO A 209 6.89 -20.56 -6.36
N THR A 210 5.68 -21.07 -6.50
CA THR A 210 5.02 -21.17 -7.81
C THR A 210 4.53 -19.80 -8.29
N LEU A 211 4.32 -19.66 -9.61
CA LEU A 211 3.72 -18.45 -10.18
C LEU A 211 2.33 -18.18 -9.60
N SER A 212 1.53 -19.22 -9.36
CA SER A 212 0.20 -19.10 -8.76
C SER A 212 0.25 -18.47 -7.36
N GLN A 213 1.22 -18.87 -6.52
CA GLN A 213 1.41 -18.25 -5.20
C GLN A 213 1.85 -16.80 -5.31
N TYR A 214 2.71 -16.46 -6.28
CA TYR A 214 3.14 -15.09 -6.51
C TYR A 214 1.98 -14.20 -6.99
N VAL A 215 1.21 -14.65 -7.99
CA VAL A 215 0.03 -13.92 -8.49
C VAL A 215 -1.04 -13.79 -7.40
N TYR A 216 -1.27 -14.83 -6.59
CA TYR A 216 -2.15 -14.75 -5.43
C TYR A 216 -1.71 -13.63 -4.48
N PHE A 217 -0.41 -13.55 -4.18
CA PHE A 217 0.13 -12.46 -3.37
C PHE A 217 -0.05 -11.10 -4.04
N LEU A 218 0.11 -10.97 -5.36
CA LEU A 218 -0.08 -9.70 -6.06
C LEU A 218 -1.48 -9.10 -5.85
N PHE A 219 -2.51 -9.92 -5.71
CA PHE A 219 -3.89 -9.46 -5.43
C PHE A 219 -4.27 -9.50 -3.93
N CYS A 220 -3.52 -10.25 -3.11
CA CYS A 220 -3.77 -10.35 -1.67
C CYS A 220 -3.75 -8.97 -0.98
N PRO A 221 -4.68 -8.65 -0.07
CA PRO A 221 -4.71 -7.39 0.68
C PRO A 221 -3.65 -7.34 1.81
N SER A 222 -2.42 -7.75 1.51
CA SER A 222 -1.23 -7.66 2.35
C SER A 222 -0.04 -7.25 1.50
N LEU A 223 0.82 -6.37 2.00
CA LEU A 223 2.07 -5.99 1.33
C LEU A 223 3.28 -6.82 1.78
N VAL A 224 3.14 -7.57 2.87
CA VAL A 224 4.17 -8.49 3.39
C VAL A 224 3.99 -9.87 2.76
N TYR A 225 5.03 -10.36 2.10
CA TYR A 225 5.07 -11.65 1.43
C TYR A 225 5.36 -12.79 2.40
N ARG A 226 4.56 -13.84 2.33
CA ARG A 226 4.79 -15.15 2.95
C ARG A 226 4.43 -16.25 1.94
N GLN A 227 5.04 -17.43 2.10
CA GLN A 227 4.76 -18.58 1.23
C GLN A 227 3.34 -19.14 1.42
N SER A 228 2.80 -19.00 2.62
CA SER A 228 1.44 -19.40 2.98
C SER A 228 0.76 -18.30 3.79
N TYR A 229 -0.55 -18.17 3.60
CA TYR A 229 -1.43 -17.27 4.36
C TYR A 229 -2.58 -18.10 4.94
N PRO A 230 -3.16 -17.69 6.08
CA PRO A 230 -4.38 -18.29 6.57
C PRO A 230 -5.51 -18.04 5.55
N ARG A 231 -6.24 -19.10 5.21
CA ARG A 231 -7.32 -19.06 4.21
C ARG A 231 -8.66 -19.50 4.79
N ASN A 232 -9.73 -18.92 4.27
CA ASN A 232 -11.10 -19.36 4.54
C ASN A 232 -11.44 -20.58 3.68
N SER A 233 -12.37 -21.41 4.16
CA SER A 233 -12.80 -22.63 3.48
C SER A 233 -13.54 -22.33 2.17
N SER A 234 -14.41 -21.32 2.17
CA SER A 234 -15.21 -20.90 1.03
C SER A 234 -15.22 -19.38 0.88
N CYS A 235 -15.64 -18.91 -0.31
CA CYS A 235 -15.90 -17.51 -0.60
C CYS A 235 -17.39 -17.20 -0.39
N ASN A 236 -17.70 -16.21 0.44
CA ASN A 236 -19.06 -15.73 0.66
C ASN A 236 -19.42 -14.59 -0.32
N TRP A 237 -20.04 -14.94 -1.44
CA TRP A 237 -20.45 -13.99 -2.47
C TRP A 237 -21.47 -12.93 -2.00
N LYS A 238 -22.24 -13.20 -0.94
CA LYS A 238 -23.13 -12.19 -0.34
C LYS A 238 -22.30 -11.09 0.33
N LYS A 239 -21.25 -11.45 1.08
CA LYS A 239 -20.31 -10.46 1.65
C LYS A 239 -19.63 -9.65 0.55
N VAL A 240 -19.16 -10.30 -0.52
CA VAL A 240 -18.53 -9.63 -1.67
C VAL A 240 -19.48 -8.59 -2.28
N ARG A 241 -20.71 -8.97 -2.62
CA ARG A 241 -21.70 -8.04 -3.20
C ARG A 241 -22.01 -6.87 -2.26
N ASN A 242 -22.17 -7.15 -0.96
CA ASN A 242 -22.43 -6.09 0.03
C ASN A 242 -21.29 -5.06 0.08
N TYR A 243 -20.03 -5.51 0.12
CA TYR A 243 -18.89 -4.60 0.10
C TYR A 243 -18.78 -3.85 -1.23
N ALA A 244 -19.04 -4.50 -2.37
CA ALA A 244 -19.05 -3.84 -3.68
C ALA A 244 -20.09 -2.70 -3.73
N THR A 245 -21.32 -2.94 -3.26
CA THR A 245 -22.35 -1.90 -3.16
C THR A 245 -21.93 -0.76 -2.23
N GLN A 246 -21.33 -1.06 -1.07
CA GLN A 246 -20.84 -0.05 -0.14
C GLN A 246 -19.72 0.81 -0.75
N ILE A 247 -18.82 0.22 -1.56
CA ILE A 247 -17.78 0.97 -2.27
C ILE A 247 -18.41 1.95 -3.25
N LEU A 248 -19.37 1.50 -4.07
CA LEU A 248 -20.06 2.36 -5.04
C LEU A 248 -20.83 3.50 -4.35
N LEU A 249 -21.54 3.21 -3.26
CA LEU A 249 -22.23 4.22 -2.46
C LEU A 249 -21.26 5.22 -1.83
N THR A 250 -20.09 4.75 -1.35
CA THR A 250 -19.06 5.62 -0.77
C THR A 250 -18.45 6.55 -1.83
N LEU A 251 -18.15 6.02 -3.03
CA LEU A 251 -17.69 6.84 -4.16
C LEU A 251 -18.72 7.89 -4.54
N TYR A 252 -20.00 7.50 -4.56
CA TYR A 252 -21.06 8.43 -4.87
C TYR A 252 -21.24 9.51 -3.80
N PHE A 253 -21.19 9.13 -2.52
CA PHE A 253 -21.21 10.08 -1.40
C PHE A 253 -20.08 11.11 -1.51
N VAL A 254 -18.86 10.68 -1.84
CA VAL A 254 -17.73 11.60 -2.08
C VAL A 254 -18.04 12.54 -3.24
N ASN A 255 -18.58 12.06 -4.35
CA ASN A 255 -19.00 12.92 -5.46
C ASN A 255 -20.03 13.98 -5.01
N LEU A 256 -21.02 13.61 -4.20
CA LEU A 256 -22.01 14.56 -3.64
C LEU A 256 -21.34 15.60 -2.74
N VAL A 257 -20.40 15.20 -1.87
CA VAL A 257 -19.63 16.13 -1.02
C VAL A 257 -18.85 17.13 -1.90
N PHE A 258 -18.21 16.67 -2.98
CA PHE A 258 -17.50 17.56 -3.89
C PHE A 258 -18.44 18.54 -4.59
N VAL A 259 -19.53 18.07 -5.20
CA VAL A 259 -20.45 18.91 -5.96
C VAL A 259 -21.19 19.91 -5.08
N GLN A 260 -21.55 19.53 -3.85
CA GLN A 260 -22.36 20.39 -2.98
C GLN A 260 -21.54 21.29 -2.06
N MET A 261 -20.40 20.83 -1.54
CA MET A 261 -19.67 21.51 -0.46
C MET A 261 -18.36 22.13 -0.92
N ILE A 262 -17.65 21.48 -1.85
CA ILE A 262 -16.30 21.90 -2.26
C ILE A 262 -16.40 22.79 -3.50
N LEU A 263 -16.97 22.29 -4.59
CA LEU A 263 -16.97 22.95 -5.90
C LEU A 263 -17.57 24.36 -5.87
N PRO A 264 -18.76 24.61 -5.29
CA PRO A 264 -19.38 25.94 -5.34
C PRO A 264 -18.53 27.00 -4.63
N ARG A 265 -17.76 26.60 -3.62
CA ARG A 265 -16.87 27.50 -2.88
C ARG A 265 -15.65 27.88 -3.69
N PHE A 266 -15.00 26.91 -4.34
CA PHE A 266 -13.74 27.16 -5.06
C PHE A 266 -13.95 27.71 -6.48
N MET A 267 -15.12 27.55 -7.08
CA MET A 267 -15.43 28.09 -8.42
C MET A 267 -15.53 29.63 -8.46
N ILE A 268 -15.83 30.27 -7.33
CA ILE A 268 -16.06 31.73 -7.25
C ILE A 268 -14.78 32.47 -6.79
N VAL A 269 -13.77 31.74 -6.30
CA VAL A 269 -12.53 32.33 -5.77
C VAL A 269 -11.61 32.70 -6.94
N ASP A 270 -11.28 33.98 -7.05
CA ASP A 270 -10.22 34.45 -7.94
C ASP A 270 -8.85 34.34 -7.26
N LEU A 271 -8.04 33.39 -7.73
CA LEU A 271 -6.71 33.08 -7.19
C LEU A 271 -5.73 34.26 -7.23
N THR A 272 -5.96 35.28 -8.07
CA THR A 272 -5.05 36.42 -8.21
C THR A 272 -5.26 37.51 -7.17
N THR A 273 -6.43 37.54 -6.53
CA THR A 273 -6.84 38.61 -5.60
C THR A 273 -7.13 38.11 -4.18
N VAL A 274 -6.87 36.83 -3.88
CA VAL A 274 -7.19 36.21 -2.59
C VAL A 274 -6.42 36.85 -1.44
N SER A 275 -7.13 37.42 -0.48
CA SER A 275 -6.52 37.90 0.76
C SER A 275 -6.17 36.74 1.71
N LEU A 276 -5.24 36.96 2.64
CA LEU A 276 -4.91 35.95 3.66
C LEU A 276 -6.13 35.57 4.52
N SER A 277 -7.05 36.51 4.76
CA SER A 277 -8.32 36.26 5.46
C SER A 277 -9.19 35.25 4.69
N ASP A 278 -9.29 35.42 3.37
CA ASP A 278 -10.08 34.52 2.52
C ASP A 278 -9.45 33.12 2.45
N ILE A 279 -8.12 33.02 2.42
CA ILE A 279 -7.40 31.74 2.49
C ILE A 279 -7.78 31.02 3.79
N ILE A 280 -7.67 31.69 4.94
CA ILE A 280 -8.00 31.08 6.24
C ILE A 280 -9.48 30.66 6.30
N SER A 281 -10.40 31.53 5.85
CA SER A 281 -11.83 31.22 5.81
C SER A 281 -12.13 29.99 4.95
N ASN A 282 -11.49 29.89 3.76
CA ASN A 282 -11.65 28.76 2.86
C ASN A 282 -11.06 27.46 3.43
N VAL A 283 -9.91 27.53 4.12
CA VAL A 283 -9.32 26.38 4.82
C VAL A 283 -10.27 25.88 5.91
N LEU A 284 -10.76 26.77 6.78
CA LEU A 284 -11.66 26.41 7.88
C LEU A 284 -12.99 25.82 7.36
N ALA A 285 -13.57 26.42 6.32
CA ALA A 285 -14.79 25.89 5.71
C ALA A 285 -14.58 24.51 5.04
N SER A 286 -13.35 24.22 4.61
CA SER A 286 -12.99 22.93 3.98
C SER A 286 -12.75 21.80 5.00
N VAL A 287 -12.68 22.10 6.30
CA VAL A 287 -12.43 21.09 7.35
C VAL A 287 -13.52 20.03 7.37
N LEU A 288 -14.80 20.43 7.37
CA LEU A 288 -15.92 19.48 7.39
C LEU A 288 -15.97 18.57 6.16
N PRO A 289 -16.00 19.07 4.91
CA PRO A 289 -15.99 18.20 3.73
C PRO A 289 -14.70 17.38 3.65
N GLY A 290 -13.56 17.93 4.07
CA GLY A 290 -12.29 17.19 4.17
C GLY A 290 -12.37 15.99 5.12
N MET A 291 -12.97 16.16 6.31
CA MET A 291 -13.19 15.06 7.26
C MET A 291 -14.14 14.00 6.69
N LEU A 292 -15.23 14.40 6.02
CA LEU A 292 -16.14 13.46 5.37
C LEU A 292 -15.44 12.65 4.28
N CYS A 293 -14.61 13.29 3.46
CA CYS A 293 -13.80 12.60 2.45
C CYS A 293 -12.77 11.65 3.08
N LEU A 294 -12.11 12.05 4.18
CA LEU A 294 -11.14 11.21 4.90
C LEU A 294 -11.80 9.95 5.50
N ILE A 295 -12.94 10.10 6.15
CA ILE A 295 -13.70 8.96 6.72
C ILE A 295 -14.22 8.06 5.60
N SER A 296 -14.68 8.64 4.49
CA SER A 296 -15.13 7.90 3.31
C SER A 296 -13.98 7.13 2.66
N LEU A 297 -12.79 7.72 2.56
CA LEU A 297 -11.59 7.05 2.08
C LEU A 297 -11.23 5.86 2.97
N PHE A 298 -11.22 6.06 4.30
CA PHE A 298 -10.97 4.98 5.26
C PHE A 298 -11.99 3.83 5.10
N TYR A 299 -13.28 4.15 5.13
CA TYR A 299 -14.33 3.13 5.08
C TYR A 299 -14.40 2.44 3.70
N GLY A 300 -14.33 3.21 2.62
CA GLY A 300 -14.40 2.68 1.26
C GLY A 300 -13.18 1.83 0.91
N LEU A 301 -11.97 2.32 1.18
CA LEU A 301 -10.72 1.66 0.79
C LEU A 301 -10.26 0.63 1.84
N LEU A 302 -9.98 1.07 3.07
CA LEU A 302 -9.35 0.20 4.07
C LEU A 302 -10.30 -0.83 4.65
N HIS A 303 -11.60 -0.52 4.71
CA HIS A 303 -12.60 -1.49 5.14
C HIS A 303 -13.22 -2.24 3.96
N CYS A 304 -14.03 -1.58 3.13
CA CYS A 304 -14.86 -2.28 2.14
C CYS A 304 -14.02 -2.93 1.02
N TRP A 305 -13.11 -2.19 0.39
CA TRP A 305 -12.29 -2.69 -0.71
C TRP A 305 -11.36 -3.83 -0.26
N LEU A 306 -10.61 -3.64 0.82
CA LEU A 306 -9.72 -4.69 1.32
C LEU A 306 -10.49 -5.95 1.79
N ASN A 307 -11.65 -5.80 2.44
CA ASN A 307 -12.47 -6.97 2.82
C ASN A 307 -13.10 -7.66 1.61
N MET A 308 -13.51 -6.91 0.58
CA MET A 308 -14.01 -7.49 -0.66
C MET A 308 -12.95 -8.37 -1.32
N PHE A 309 -11.72 -7.86 -1.49
CA PHE A 309 -10.60 -8.64 -2.04
C PHE A 309 -10.19 -9.80 -1.11
N ALA A 310 -10.25 -9.59 0.21
CA ALA A 310 -9.98 -10.66 1.18
C ALA A 310 -10.97 -11.82 1.03
N GLU A 311 -12.26 -11.53 0.88
CA GLU A 311 -13.29 -12.53 0.66
C GLU A 311 -13.12 -13.23 -0.70
N LEU A 312 -12.92 -12.47 -1.79
CA LEU A 312 -12.69 -13.00 -3.13
C LEU A 312 -11.51 -13.99 -3.18
N LEU A 313 -10.41 -13.67 -2.49
CA LEU A 313 -9.19 -14.49 -2.47
C LEU A 313 -9.23 -15.59 -1.40
N ARG A 314 -10.26 -15.61 -0.54
CA ARG A 314 -10.35 -16.44 0.67
C ARG A 314 -9.21 -16.15 1.65
N TYR A 315 -8.73 -14.93 1.72
CA TYR A 315 -7.74 -14.47 2.68
C TYR A 315 -8.39 -14.18 4.04
N ALA A 316 -7.80 -14.72 5.11
CA ALA A 316 -8.43 -14.80 6.43
C ALA A 316 -7.90 -13.81 7.48
N ASP A 317 -6.75 -13.17 7.25
CA ASP A 317 -6.20 -12.15 8.16
C ASP A 317 -6.71 -10.75 7.80
N ARG A 318 -7.88 -10.37 8.32
CA ARG A 318 -8.59 -9.14 7.92
C ARG A 318 -8.31 -7.95 8.83
N GLN A 319 -7.20 -7.96 9.56
CA GLN A 319 -6.82 -6.83 10.40
C GLN A 319 -6.01 -5.81 9.60
N PHE A 320 -6.70 -4.99 8.83
CA PHE A 320 -6.09 -3.95 7.99
C PHE A 320 -5.84 -2.63 8.71
N TYR A 321 -6.47 -2.45 9.87
CA TYR A 321 -6.37 -1.26 10.73
C TYR A 321 -6.76 -1.64 12.16
N LEU A 322 -6.43 -0.76 13.11
CA LEU A 322 -6.80 -0.84 14.52
C LEU A 322 -7.75 0.31 14.88
N ASN A 323 -8.05 0.45 16.17
CA ASN A 323 -8.86 1.52 16.72
C ASN A 323 -8.11 2.87 16.68
N TRP A 324 -7.89 3.41 15.48
CA TRP A 324 -7.14 4.65 15.25
C TRP A 324 -7.87 5.89 15.75
N TRP A 325 -9.20 5.86 15.83
CA TRP A 325 -10.00 6.97 16.33
C TRP A 325 -9.93 7.12 17.85
N SER A 326 -9.39 6.13 18.56
CA SER A 326 -9.06 6.22 20.00
C SER A 326 -7.55 6.35 20.26
N ALA A 327 -6.74 6.66 19.24
CA ALA A 327 -5.31 6.87 19.41
C ALA A 327 -5.03 8.07 20.32
N LYS A 328 -4.08 7.91 21.26
CA LYS A 328 -3.71 8.94 22.24
C LYS A 328 -2.57 9.84 21.78
N SER A 329 -1.85 9.42 20.73
CA SER A 329 -0.76 10.18 20.13
C SER A 329 -0.74 10.02 18.62
N MET A 330 -0.06 10.95 17.93
CA MET A 330 0.09 10.87 16.48
C MET A 330 0.88 9.61 16.06
N ALA A 331 1.83 9.19 16.90
CA ALA A 331 2.58 7.97 16.69
C ALA A 331 1.71 6.71 16.74
N GLU A 332 0.73 6.69 17.65
CA GLU A 332 -0.26 5.62 17.73
C GLU A 332 -1.22 5.66 16.53
N TYR A 333 -1.69 6.85 16.15
CA TYR A 333 -2.55 7.05 14.97
C TYR A 333 -1.94 6.48 13.69
N TYR A 334 -0.68 6.83 13.37
CA TYR A 334 -0.01 6.33 12.15
C TYR A 334 0.13 4.80 12.12
N ARG A 335 0.32 4.17 13.28
CA ARG A 335 0.41 2.71 13.39
C ARG A 335 -0.95 2.04 13.25
N PHE A 336 -2.03 2.71 13.65
CA PHE A 336 -3.36 2.13 13.72
C PHE A 336 -4.18 2.36 12.45
N TRP A 337 -3.92 3.46 11.72
CA TRP A 337 -4.71 3.88 10.57
C TRP A 337 -4.68 2.86 9.41
N ASN A 338 -3.48 2.48 8.96
CA ASN A 338 -3.29 1.55 7.84
C ASN A 338 -2.18 0.55 8.17
N LEU A 339 -2.57 -0.56 8.79
CA LEU A 339 -1.63 -1.61 9.16
C LEU A 339 -0.93 -2.23 7.96
N VAL A 340 -1.61 -2.32 6.81
CA VAL A 340 -1.04 -2.97 5.61
C VAL A 340 0.23 -2.27 5.14
N VAL A 341 0.23 -0.93 5.13
CA VAL A 341 1.40 -0.11 4.77
C VAL A 341 2.38 -0.03 5.94
N TYR A 342 1.87 0.16 7.16
CA TYR A 342 2.70 0.22 8.36
C TYR A 342 3.58 -1.04 8.53
N GLU A 343 3.00 -2.24 8.38
CA GLU A 343 3.72 -3.50 8.52
C GLU A 343 4.80 -3.67 7.44
N TRP A 344 4.56 -3.18 6.22
CA TRP A 344 5.57 -3.19 5.16
C TRP A 344 6.73 -2.24 5.48
N LEU A 345 6.42 -1.01 5.88
CA LEU A 345 7.43 -0.02 6.29
C LEU A 345 8.22 -0.51 7.51
N TYR A 346 7.55 -1.14 8.46
CA TYR A 346 8.18 -1.73 9.63
C TYR A 346 9.13 -2.88 9.26
N ALA A 347 8.66 -3.84 8.46
CA ALA A 347 9.41 -5.04 8.14
C ALA A 347 10.61 -4.79 7.21
N TYR A 348 10.44 -3.96 6.17
CA TYR A 348 11.41 -3.85 5.08
C TYR A 348 12.22 -2.55 5.08
N VAL A 349 11.75 -1.52 5.79
CA VAL A 349 12.50 -0.26 5.91
C VAL A 349 13.02 -0.12 7.33
N TYR A 350 12.14 -0.08 8.32
CA TYR A 350 12.53 0.19 9.70
C TYR A 350 13.44 -0.90 10.27
N LYS A 351 13.02 -2.16 10.22
CA LYS A 351 13.78 -3.30 10.76
C LYS A 351 15.11 -3.49 10.03
N ASP A 352 15.09 -3.53 8.70
CA ASP A 352 16.30 -3.76 7.89
C ASP A 352 17.34 -2.64 8.08
N ILE A 353 16.94 -1.36 8.07
CA ILE A 353 17.86 -0.23 8.28
C ILE A 353 18.37 -0.17 9.72
N SER A 354 17.50 -0.46 10.70
CA SER A 354 17.88 -0.51 12.11
C SER A 354 18.94 -1.58 12.35
N LEU A 355 18.79 -2.76 11.74
CA LEU A 355 19.74 -3.87 11.83
C LEU A 355 21.04 -3.58 11.07
N LEU A 356 20.97 -2.90 9.92
CA LEU A 356 22.14 -2.56 9.10
C LEU A 356 23.08 -1.58 9.81
N ILE A 357 22.53 -0.51 10.39
CA ILE A 357 23.32 0.54 11.06
C ILE A 357 23.67 0.14 12.49
N GLY A 358 22.71 -0.49 13.20
CA GLY A 358 22.86 -0.91 14.58
C GLY A 358 22.80 0.22 15.61
N GLY A 359 22.48 -0.16 16.85
CA GLY A 359 22.43 0.75 18.00
C GLY A 359 21.33 1.81 17.92
N LYS A 360 21.38 2.80 18.83
CA LYS A 360 20.39 3.88 18.91
C LYS A 360 20.34 4.75 17.64
N LYS A 361 21.50 4.96 16.99
CA LYS A 361 21.59 5.72 15.74
C LYS A 361 20.81 5.05 14.61
N GLY A 362 20.89 3.71 14.50
CA GLY A 362 20.14 2.97 13.48
C GLY A 362 18.63 3.13 13.60
N VAL A 363 18.10 3.10 14.82
CA VAL A 363 16.66 3.30 15.09
C VAL A 363 16.18 4.68 14.65
N ILE A 364 16.94 5.73 14.98
CA ILE A 364 16.60 7.12 14.61
C ILE A 364 16.63 7.27 13.08
N VAL A 365 17.69 6.80 12.42
CA VAL A 365 17.80 6.89 10.96
C VAL A 365 16.68 6.10 10.27
N ALA A 366 16.37 4.90 10.76
CA ALA A 366 15.30 4.06 10.24
C ALA A 366 13.93 4.75 10.37
N GLN A 367 13.65 5.36 11.51
CA GLN A 367 12.41 6.12 11.73
C GLN A 367 12.32 7.33 10.80
N THR A 368 13.37 8.16 10.72
CA THR A 368 13.39 9.32 9.82
C THR A 368 13.19 8.90 8.36
N LEU A 369 13.82 7.80 7.93
CA LEU A 369 13.68 7.29 6.58
C LEU A 369 12.26 6.79 6.29
N VAL A 370 11.61 6.13 7.23
CA VAL A 370 10.20 5.71 7.10
C VAL A 370 9.29 6.91 6.89
N PHE A 371 9.44 7.97 7.70
CA PHE A 371 8.65 9.20 7.55
C PHE A 371 8.94 9.89 6.23
N PHE A 372 10.22 10.04 5.87
CA PHE A 372 10.62 10.64 4.61
C PHE A 372 10.01 9.91 3.41
N LEU A 373 10.15 8.58 3.37
CA LEU A 373 9.64 7.75 2.27
C LEU A 373 8.11 7.82 2.20
N SER A 374 7.43 7.74 3.34
CA SER A 374 5.97 7.86 3.41
C SER A 374 5.51 9.22 2.87
N SER A 375 6.09 10.32 3.36
CA SER A 375 5.74 11.68 2.93
C SER A 375 6.02 11.90 1.44
N ALA A 376 7.16 11.40 0.94
CA ALA A 376 7.53 11.52 -0.46
C ALA A 376 6.55 10.80 -1.39
N PHE A 377 6.06 9.61 -1.02
CA PHE A 377 5.08 8.89 -1.83
C PHE A 377 3.69 9.53 -1.82
N HIS A 378 3.27 10.13 -0.69
CA HIS A 378 2.02 10.88 -0.64
C HIS A 378 2.08 12.12 -1.53
N GLU A 379 3.19 12.85 -1.52
CA GLU A 379 3.43 13.98 -2.43
C GLU A 379 3.52 13.52 -3.88
N TYR A 380 4.16 12.38 -4.16
CA TYR A 380 4.23 11.78 -5.48
C TYR A 380 2.83 11.49 -6.05
N TRP A 381 1.92 10.91 -5.26
CA TRP A 381 0.57 10.60 -5.74
C TRP A 381 -0.23 11.86 -6.07
N LEU A 382 -0.18 12.88 -5.21
CA LEU A 382 -0.87 14.14 -5.45
C LEU A 382 -0.23 14.93 -6.58
N GLY A 383 1.10 14.99 -6.63
CA GLY A 383 1.81 15.70 -7.68
C GLY A 383 1.61 15.07 -9.05
N LEU A 384 1.48 13.75 -9.12
CA LEU A 384 1.11 13.04 -10.34
C LEU A 384 -0.35 13.31 -10.73
N ALA A 385 -1.28 13.26 -9.77
CA ALA A 385 -2.71 13.45 -10.01
C ALA A 385 -3.07 14.88 -10.44
N PHE A 386 -2.46 15.88 -9.79
CA PHE A 386 -2.67 17.30 -10.08
C PHE A 386 -1.71 17.86 -11.14
N ARG A 387 -0.69 17.08 -11.55
CA ARG A 387 0.37 17.50 -12.48
C ARG A 387 1.09 18.77 -12.04
N MET A 388 1.20 18.97 -10.73
CA MET A 388 1.83 20.12 -10.11
C MET A 388 2.68 19.66 -8.93
N PHE A 389 3.79 20.35 -8.65
CA PHE A 389 4.59 20.07 -7.47
C PHE A 389 4.39 21.19 -6.45
N TYR A 390 3.66 20.89 -5.37
CA TYR A 390 3.41 21.83 -4.28
C TYR A 390 3.49 21.11 -2.93
N PRO A 391 4.69 21.04 -2.31
CA PRO A 391 5.05 20.07 -1.27
C PRO A 391 4.49 20.35 0.13
N VAL A 392 3.21 20.74 0.21
CA VAL A 392 2.50 20.97 1.46
C VAL A 392 2.30 19.68 2.21
N LEU A 393 1.93 18.59 1.51
CA LEU A 393 1.69 17.32 2.18
C LEU A 393 2.99 16.70 2.69
N PHE A 394 4.06 16.80 1.89
CA PHE A 394 5.41 16.43 2.35
C PHE A 394 5.81 17.17 3.62
N THR A 395 5.62 18.50 3.64
CA THR A 395 5.96 19.33 4.80
C THR A 395 5.10 18.96 6.02
N LEU A 396 3.80 18.79 5.83
CA LEU A 396 2.87 18.45 6.91
C LEU A 396 3.21 17.09 7.56
N TYR A 397 3.48 16.07 6.76
CA TYR A 397 3.77 14.73 7.28
C TYR A 397 5.20 14.61 7.81
N PHE A 398 6.19 15.13 7.09
CA PHE A 398 7.60 14.96 7.46
C PHE A 398 8.03 15.91 8.58
N VAL A 399 7.71 17.21 8.45
CA VAL A 399 8.15 18.23 9.42
C VAL A 399 7.26 18.19 10.64
N PHE A 400 5.95 18.35 10.49
CA PHE A 400 5.06 18.38 11.66
C PHE A 400 4.87 16.96 12.22
N GLY A 401 4.50 15.99 11.38
CA GLY A 401 4.32 14.60 11.81
C GLY A 401 5.58 13.96 12.42
N GLY A 402 6.78 14.25 11.89
CA GLY A 402 8.04 13.76 12.43
C GLY A 402 8.42 14.40 13.77
N ASN A 403 8.18 15.71 13.93
CA ASN A 403 8.41 16.40 15.21
C ASN A 403 7.45 15.92 16.31
N PHE A 404 6.17 15.70 16.00
CA PHE A 404 5.19 15.14 16.94
C PHE A 404 5.41 13.66 17.31
N PHE A 405 6.35 12.98 16.65
CA PHE A 405 6.72 11.60 16.98
C PHE A 405 7.95 11.53 17.91
N ASN A 406 8.76 12.59 17.97
CA ASN A 406 9.94 12.69 18.84
C ASN A 406 9.60 13.23 20.25
N ILE A 407 8.36 13.70 20.43
CA ILE A 407 7.75 14.07 21.72
C ILE A 407 6.84 12.92 22.14
#